data_AF-A0A7S4NK05-F1
#
_entry.id   AF-A0A7S4NK05-F1
#
_cell.length_a   1.000
_cell.length_b   1.000
_cell.length_c   1.000
_cell.angle_alpha   90.00
_cell.angle_beta   90.00
_cell.angle_gamma   90.00
#
_symmetry.space_group_name_H-M   'P 1'
#
loop_
_entity.id
_entity.type
_entity.pdbx_description
1 polymer ?
#
loop_
_entity_poly.entity_id
_entity_poly.type
_entity_poly.pdbx_seq_one_letter_code
_entity_poly.pdbx_strand_id
1 'polypeptide(L)'
;VAGIAMGLLLDEGGGGGEPIVLTDILGSEDALGTMDFKVAGDGEGVTAFQLDIKCEGLDIDLMRRALEQAKEGRLHILRLMEEACPEPASSLPPTLPRQVKTSIDPSKVGMIIGKGGETIKSIIADSGVSNVGVED
;
A
#
# COMPACT_ATOMS: atom_id res chain seq x y z
N VAL A 1 -2.36 6.83 6.56
CA VAL A 1 -1.02 6.22 6.32
C VAL A 1 -0.35 6.99 5.19
N ALA A 2 0.89 7.39 5.38
CA ALA A 2 1.74 8.03 4.37
C ALA A 2 3.08 7.27 4.27
N GLY A 3 3.79 7.45 3.17
CA GLY A 3 5.13 6.89 2.98
C GLY A 3 6.07 7.90 2.34
N ILE A 4 7.37 7.66 2.50
CA ILE A 4 8.42 8.53 1.96
C ILE A 4 9.62 7.69 1.51
N ALA A 5 10.26 8.13 0.43
CA ALA A 5 11.52 7.59 -0.05
C ALA A 5 12.66 8.48 0.43
N MET A 6 13.71 7.85 0.94
CA MET A 6 14.87 8.50 1.52
C MET A 6 16.11 7.99 0.79
N GLY A 7 17.09 8.86 0.60
CA GLY A 7 18.35 8.50 -0.03
C GLY A 7 19.53 8.83 0.86
N LEU A 8 20.67 8.22 0.52
CA LEU A 8 21.94 8.51 1.15
C LEU A 8 22.98 8.81 0.08
N LEU A 9 23.77 9.84 0.31
CA LEU A 9 24.99 10.12 -0.42
C LEU A 9 26.18 9.93 0.51
N LEU A 10 27.05 8.99 0.14
CA LEU A 10 28.36 8.78 0.74
C LEU A 10 29.43 9.15 -0.28
N ASP A 11 30.51 9.79 0.19
CA ASP A 11 31.66 10.10 -0.66
C ASP A 11 32.38 8.80 -1.07
N GLU A 12 32.53 8.60 -2.38
CA GLU A 12 33.15 7.39 -2.93
C GLU A 12 34.65 7.38 -2.63
N GLY A 13 35.05 6.58 -1.63
CA GLY A 13 36.47 6.34 -1.30
C GLY A 13 36.81 6.20 0.18
N GLY A 14 35.83 6.22 1.09
CA GLY A 14 36.11 6.18 2.53
C GLY A 14 36.84 7.41 3.06
N GLY A 15 36.86 8.50 2.27
CA GLY A 15 37.61 9.72 2.51
C GLY A 15 36.90 10.75 3.38
N GLY A 16 36.33 10.36 4.52
CA GLY A 16 35.98 11.29 5.60
C GLY A 16 34.93 12.39 5.32
N GLY A 17 34.23 12.37 4.18
CA GLY A 17 33.08 13.24 3.92
C GLY A 17 31.88 12.89 4.82
N GLU A 18 31.13 13.90 5.25
CA GLU A 18 29.94 13.68 6.09
C GLU A 18 28.81 13.03 5.26
N PRO A 19 28.19 11.93 5.74
CA PRO A 19 27.04 11.33 5.07
C PRO A 19 25.86 12.30 4.99
N ILE A 20 25.25 12.42 3.81
CA ILE A 20 24.08 13.28 3.59
C ILE A 20 22.84 12.42 3.37
N VAL A 21 21.80 12.65 4.19
CA VAL A 21 20.49 12.01 4.05
C VAL A 21 19.58 12.93 3.23
N LEU A 22 19.03 12.40 2.15
CA LEU A 22 18.07 13.07 1.27
C LEU A 22 16.65 12.62 1.63
N THR A 23 15.72 13.58 1.64
CA THR A 23 14.28 13.35 1.87
C THR A 23 13.52 13.47 0.56
N ASP A 24 12.60 12.55 0.31
CA ASP A 24 11.73 12.54 -0.87
C ASP A 24 12.53 12.53 -2.19
N ILE A 25 13.38 11.52 -2.32
CA ILE A 25 14.34 11.44 -3.42
C ILE A 25 13.67 11.33 -4.79
N LEU A 26 14.30 12.00 -5.76
CA LEU A 26 14.01 11.87 -7.18
C LEU A 26 14.63 10.59 -7.76
N GLY A 27 14.12 10.13 -8.91
CA GLY A 27 14.68 8.96 -9.59
C GLY A 27 16.15 9.11 -9.99
N SER A 28 16.63 10.33 -10.26
CA SER A 28 18.06 10.60 -10.49
C SER A 28 18.90 10.48 -9.23
N GLU A 29 18.35 10.85 -8.07
CA GLU A 29 19.04 10.76 -6.78
C GLU A 29 19.09 9.31 -6.28
N ASP A 30 18.06 8.51 -6.58
CA ASP A 30 18.06 7.06 -6.36
C ASP A 30 19.11 6.34 -7.22
N ALA A 31 19.20 6.70 -8.51
CA ALA A 31 20.11 6.07 -9.46
C ALA A 31 21.59 6.38 -9.18
N LEU A 32 21.89 7.58 -8.67
CA LEU A 32 23.24 8.03 -8.33
C LEU A 32 23.58 7.87 -6.85
N GLY A 33 22.59 7.56 -6.01
CA GLY A 33 22.74 7.45 -4.57
C GLY A 33 23.34 6.13 -4.12
N THR A 34 23.91 6.13 -2.93
CA THR A 34 24.59 4.97 -2.34
C THR A 34 23.64 4.06 -1.55
N MET A 35 22.46 4.56 -1.21
CA MET A 35 21.37 3.79 -0.62
C MET A 35 20.04 4.49 -0.91
N ASP A 36 18.98 3.69 -1.06
CA ASP A 36 17.60 4.16 -0.92
C ASP A 36 16.84 3.31 0.10
N PHE A 37 15.97 3.96 0.88
CA PHE A 37 15.02 3.25 1.72
C PHE A 37 13.67 3.92 1.69
N LYS A 38 12.64 3.08 1.73
CA LYS A 38 11.25 3.51 1.76
C LYS A 38 10.66 3.16 3.12
N VAL A 39 9.99 4.11 3.74
CA VAL A 39 9.27 3.89 5.00
C VAL A 39 7.84 4.39 4.86
N ALA A 40 6.89 3.58 5.34
CA ALA A 40 5.48 3.94 5.40
C ALA A 40 4.92 3.70 6.81
N GLY A 41 3.89 4.46 7.16
CA GLY A 41 3.33 4.46 8.50
C GLY A 41 2.24 5.49 8.70
N ASP A 42 1.73 5.56 9.92
CA ASP A 42 0.77 6.56 10.37
C ASP A 42 1.41 7.48 11.44
N GLY A 43 0.59 8.21 12.18
CA GLY A 43 1.03 9.10 13.25
C GLY A 43 1.66 8.37 14.44
N GLU A 44 1.36 7.08 14.61
CA GLU A 44 1.77 6.29 15.77
C GLU A 44 3.01 5.44 15.47
N GLY A 45 3.15 4.93 14.25
CA GLY A 45 4.20 3.95 13.96
C GLY A 45 4.55 3.77 12.49
N VAL A 46 5.52 2.87 12.27
CA VAL A 46 5.93 2.38 10.95
C VAL A 46 5.15 1.10 10.66
N THR A 47 4.51 1.04 9.49
CA THR A 47 3.77 -0.14 9.02
C THR A 47 4.54 -0.94 7.97
N ALA A 48 5.41 -0.28 7.20
CA ALA A 48 6.26 -0.93 6.23
C ALA A 48 7.62 -0.24 6.13
N PHE A 49 8.66 -1.03 5.88
CA PHE A 49 10.02 -0.58 5.69
C PHE A 49 10.70 -1.44 4.63
N GLN A 50 11.32 -0.79 3.64
CA GLN A 50 12.13 -1.43 2.60
C GLN A 50 13.47 -0.72 2.53
N LEU A 51 14.55 -1.49 2.49
CA LEU A 51 15.92 -1.01 2.44
C LEU A 51 16.63 -1.62 1.24
N ASP A 52 17.17 -0.79 0.36
CA ASP A 52 18.03 -1.21 -0.75
C ASP A 52 19.42 -0.59 -0.57
N ILE A 53 20.39 -1.45 -0.26
CA ILE A 53 21.75 -1.07 0.07
C ILE A 53 22.61 -1.25 -1.16
N LYS A 54 23.18 -0.14 -1.67
CA LYS A 54 24.08 -0.14 -2.84
C LYS A 54 25.55 0.05 -2.46
N CYS A 55 25.86 0.23 -1.17
CA CYS A 55 27.20 0.49 -0.64
C CYS A 55 27.53 -0.30 0.64
N GLU A 56 28.81 -0.41 0.98
CA GLU A 56 29.28 -0.87 2.30
C GLU A 56 29.46 0.30 3.27
N GLY A 57 29.49 0.06 4.59
CA GLY A 57 29.84 1.08 5.58
C GLY A 57 28.68 1.88 6.17
N LEU A 58 27.47 1.31 6.17
CA LEU A 58 26.31 1.93 6.79
C LEU A 58 26.35 1.82 8.32
N ASP A 59 26.49 2.96 9.00
CA ASP A 59 26.51 3.02 10.46
C ASP A 59 25.09 3.10 11.07
N ILE A 60 24.92 2.51 12.26
CA ILE A 60 23.64 2.49 12.98
C ILE A 60 23.21 3.91 13.35
N ASP A 61 24.14 4.78 13.73
CA ASP A 61 23.79 6.15 14.11
C ASP A 61 23.35 6.97 12.89
N LEU A 62 23.93 6.72 11.72
CA LEU A 62 23.45 7.28 10.46
C LEU A 62 22.03 6.82 10.13
N MET A 63 21.75 5.52 10.25
CA MET A 63 20.40 5.00 10.03
C MET A 63 19.38 5.56 11.02
N ARG A 64 19.77 5.78 12.27
CA ARG A 64 18.89 6.43 13.26
C ARG A 64 18.55 7.85 12.83
N ARG A 65 19.54 8.64 12.40
CA ARG A 65 19.31 10.00 11.87
C ARG A 65 18.38 9.96 10.66
N ALA A 66 18.64 9.04 9.73
CA ALA A 66 17.86 8.93 8.51
C ALA A 66 16.39 8.55 8.80
N LEU A 67 16.15 7.64 9.75
CA LEU A 67 14.80 7.26 10.17
C LEU A 67 14.05 8.39 10.89
N GLU A 68 14.72 9.22 11.69
CA GLU A 68 14.08 10.38 12.33
C GLU A 68 13.70 11.42 11.26
N GLN A 69 14.59 11.70 10.31
CA GLN A 69 14.29 12.60 9.17
C GLN A 69 13.14 12.05 8.32
N ALA A 70 13.09 10.73 8.10
CA ALA A 70 12.01 10.08 7.38
C ALA A 70 10.67 10.17 8.13
N LYS A 71 10.68 10.08 9.46
CA LYS A 71 9.49 10.28 10.30
C LYS A 71 8.98 11.71 10.20
N GLU A 72 9.86 12.71 10.24
CA GLU A 72 9.48 14.12 10.05
C GLU A 72 8.81 14.34 8.69
N GLY A 73 9.42 13.82 7.62
CA GLY A 73 8.86 13.88 6.27
C GLY A 73 7.51 13.16 6.15
N ARG A 74 7.40 11.94 6.71
CA ARG A 74 6.14 11.19 6.73
C ARG A 74 5.02 11.96 7.45
N LEU A 75 5.31 12.54 8.61
CA LEU A 75 4.33 13.34 9.36
C LEU A 75 3.96 14.63 8.64
N HIS A 76 4.89 15.25 7.90
CA HIS A 76 4.57 16.37 7.03
C HIS A 76 3.56 16.00 5.95
N ILE A 77 3.78 14.89 5.23
CA ILE A 77 2.85 14.39 4.20
C ILE A 77 1.50 14.04 4.84
N LEU A 78 1.50 13.34 5.97
CA LEU A 78 0.28 12.94 6.65
C LEU A 78 -0.59 14.14 7.05
N ARG A 79 0.02 15.21 7.58
CA ARG A 79 -0.70 16.44 7.92
C ARG A 79 -1.33 17.09 6.70
N LEU A 80 -0.63 17.16 5.56
CA LEU A 80 -1.22 17.71 4.33
C LEU A 80 -2.39 16.86 3.82
N MET A 81 -2.30 15.53 3.95
CA MET A 81 -3.41 14.63 3.63
C MET A 81 -4.61 14.84 4.57
N GLU A 82 -4.35 15.09 5.85
CA GLU A 82 -5.36 15.40 6.87
C GLU A 82 -5.96 16.81 6.70
N GLU A 83 -5.21 17.78 6.20
CA GLU A 83 -5.74 19.10 5.87
C GLU A 83 -6.67 19.04 4.65
N ALA A 84 -6.33 18.19 3.67
CA ALA A 84 -7.20 17.93 2.54
C ALA A 84 -8.48 17.16 2.92
N CYS A 85 -8.43 16.42 4.05
CA CYS A 85 -9.37 15.38 4.53
C CYS A 85 -10.79 15.47 3.96
N PRO A 86 -11.04 14.85 2.79
CA PRO A 86 -12.40 14.55 2.43
C PRO A 86 -12.89 13.44 3.37
N GLU A 87 -14.05 13.65 3.99
CA GLU A 87 -14.70 12.58 4.75
C GLU A 87 -14.79 11.31 3.87
N PRO A 88 -14.59 10.10 4.43
CA PRO A 88 -14.84 8.88 3.70
C PRO A 88 -16.22 8.94 3.05
N ALA A 89 -16.30 8.61 1.77
CA ALA A 89 -17.57 8.70 1.04
C ALA A 89 -18.66 7.93 1.80
N SER A 90 -19.75 8.63 2.13
CA SER A 90 -20.89 8.06 2.88
C SER A 90 -21.59 6.92 2.14
N SER A 91 -21.34 6.79 0.83
CA SER A 91 -21.85 5.72 0.00
C SER A 91 -20.85 5.29 -1.06
N LEU A 92 -20.92 4.01 -1.42
CA LEU A 92 -20.11 3.44 -2.48
C LEU A 92 -20.60 3.92 -3.86
N PRO A 93 -19.70 4.33 -4.77
CA PRO A 93 -20.04 4.65 -6.15
C PRO A 93 -20.90 3.58 -6.83
N PRO A 94 -21.80 3.97 -7.76
CA PRO A 94 -22.64 3.00 -8.49
C PRO A 94 -21.82 2.09 -9.42
N THR A 95 -20.59 2.49 -9.77
CA THR A 95 -19.67 1.72 -10.61
C THR A 95 -18.92 0.62 -9.88
N LEU A 96 -18.98 0.60 -8.54
CA LEU A 96 -18.35 -0.47 -7.78
C LEU A 96 -19.21 -1.75 -7.82
N PRO A 97 -18.57 -2.94 -7.89
CA PRO A 97 -19.27 -4.20 -7.75
C PRO A 97 -20.07 -4.24 -6.44
N ARG A 98 -21.33 -4.63 -6.53
CA ARG A 98 -22.23 -4.76 -5.38
C ARG A 98 -22.62 -6.22 -5.18
N GLN A 99 -22.66 -6.64 -3.93
CA GLN A 99 -23.29 -7.91 -3.57
C GLN A 99 -24.80 -7.70 -3.46
N VAL A 100 -25.57 -8.51 -4.18
CA VAL A 100 -27.03 -8.54 -4.09
C VAL A 100 -27.41 -9.84 -3.39
N LYS A 101 -28.23 -9.75 -2.33
CA LYS A 101 -28.79 -10.90 -1.63
C LYS A 101 -30.27 -11.01 -1.93
N THR A 102 -30.70 -12.21 -2.31
CA THR A 102 -32.10 -12.55 -2.56
C THR A 102 -32.45 -13.79 -1.77
N SER A 103 -33.53 -13.72 -1.00
CA SER A 103 -34.04 -14.88 -0.26
C SER A 103 -34.80 -15.82 -1.18
N ILE A 104 -34.55 -17.12 -1.00
CA ILE A 104 -35.21 -18.19 -1.74
C ILE A 104 -35.75 -19.23 -0.75
N ASP A 105 -36.72 -20.00 -1.19
CA ASP A 105 -37.19 -21.16 -0.43
C ASP A 105 -36.04 -22.20 -0.33
N PRO A 106 -35.67 -22.66 0.88
CA PRO A 106 -34.61 -23.66 1.06
C PRO A 106 -34.81 -24.94 0.23
N SER A 107 -36.07 -25.33 -0.03
CA SER A 107 -36.39 -26.48 -0.88
C SER A 107 -35.93 -26.31 -2.34
N LYS A 108 -35.72 -25.07 -2.79
CA LYS A 108 -35.34 -24.72 -4.17
C LYS A 108 -33.84 -24.55 -4.37
N VAL A 109 -33.04 -24.63 -3.30
CA VAL A 109 -31.57 -24.50 -3.37
C VAL A 109 -30.96 -25.48 -4.38
N GLY A 110 -31.38 -26.76 -4.33
CA GLY A 110 -30.90 -27.78 -5.26
C GLY A 110 -31.22 -27.48 -6.73
N MET A 111 -32.33 -26.78 -7.02
CA MET A 111 -32.70 -26.39 -8.37
C MET A 111 -31.83 -25.23 -8.89
N ILE A 112 -31.45 -24.30 -8.02
CA ILE A 112 -30.63 -23.13 -8.38
C ILE A 112 -29.17 -23.52 -8.59
N ILE A 113 -28.64 -24.43 -7.76
CA ILE A 113 -27.30 -24.98 -7.97
C ILE A 113 -27.29 -25.82 -9.26
N GLY A 114 -28.31 -26.66 -9.46
CA GLY A 114 -28.37 -27.60 -10.56
C GLY A 114 -27.40 -28.77 -10.40
N LYS A 115 -27.47 -29.74 -11.31
CA LYS A 115 -26.60 -30.94 -11.25
C LYS A 115 -25.14 -30.53 -11.46
N GLY A 116 -24.30 -30.77 -10.46
CA GLY A 116 -22.87 -30.42 -10.52
C GLY A 116 -22.58 -28.92 -10.65
N GLY A 117 -23.54 -28.05 -10.28
CA GLY A 117 -23.39 -26.60 -10.38
C GLY A 117 -23.61 -26.03 -11.79
N GLU A 118 -24.22 -26.78 -12.71
CA GLU A 118 -24.43 -26.33 -14.09
C GLU A 118 -25.30 -25.07 -14.17
N THR A 119 -26.43 -25.05 -13.45
CA THR A 119 -27.37 -23.93 -13.48
C THR A 119 -26.76 -22.66 -12.90
N ILE A 120 -26.07 -22.75 -11.75
CA ILE A 120 -25.42 -21.60 -11.14
C ILE A 120 -24.26 -21.05 -12.00
N LYS A 121 -23.53 -21.91 -12.73
CA LYS A 121 -22.51 -21.48 -13.70
C LYS A 121 -23.11 -20.76 -14.91
N SER A 122 -24.26 -21.23 -15.41
CA SER A 122 -24.99 -20.53 -16.48
C SER A 122 -25.42 -19.14 -16.01
N ILE A 123 -25.98 -19.03 -14.80
CA ILE A 123 -26.40 -17.75 -14.23
C ILE A 123 -25.21 -16.77 -14.16
N ILE A 124 -24.04 -17.23 -13.71
CA ILE A 124 -22.80 -16.44 -13.69
C ILE A 124 -22.43 -15.95 -15.09
N ALA A 125 -22.44 -16.84 -16.08
CA ALA A 125 -22.10 -16.51 -17.47
C ALA A 125 -23.08 -15.51 -18.10
N ASP A 126 -24.37 -15.68 -17.87
CA ASP A 126 -25.43 -14.88 -18.47
C ASP A 126 -25.57 -13.50 -17.83
N SER A 127 -25.40 -13.42 -16.52
CA SER A 127 -25.52 -12.16 -15.76
C SER A 127 -24.22 -11.35 -15.71
N GLY A 128 -23.09 -11.95 -16.08
CA GLY A 128 -21.77 -11.31 -16.03
C GLY A 128 -21.26 -11.02 -14.61
N VAL A 129 -21.90 -11.58 -13.59
CA VAL A 129 -21.43 -11.46 -12.20
C VAL A 129 -20.22 -12.37 -11.97
N SER A 130 -19.27 -11.96 -11.13
CA SER A 130 -18.06 -12.76 -10.89
C SER A 130 -18.31 -14.03 -10.08
N ASN A 131 -19.34 -14.02 -9.22
CA ASN A 131 -19.65 -15.13 -8.32
C ASN A 131 -21.12 -15.09 -7.89
N VAL A 132 -21.71 -16.27 -7.66
CA VAL A 132 -23.01 -16.45 -7.00
C VAL A 132 -22.81 -17.49 -5.90
N GLY A 133 -23.07 -17.08 -4.65
CA GLY A 133 -23.02 -17.95 -3.48
C GLY A 133 -24.42 -18.20 -2.93
N VAL A 134 -24.65 -19.41 -2.40
CA VAL A 134 -25.85 -19.75 -1.62
C VAL A 134 -25.39 -19.94 -0.18
N GLU A 135 -26.03 -19.22 0.75
CA GLU A 135 -25.83 -19.30 2.20
C GLU A 135 -27.10 -19.91 2.82
N ASP A 136 -26.95 -20.69 3.89
CA ASP A 136 -28.06 -21.32 4.64
C ASP A 136 -28.89 -20.32 5.45
#